data_AF-A0A2D9JHI5-F1
#
_entry.id   AF-A0A2D9JHI5-F1
#
_cell.length_a   1.000
_cell.length_b   1.000
_cell.length_c   1.000
_cell.angle_alpha   90.00
_cell.angle_beta   90.00
_cell.angle_gamma   90.00
#
_symmetry.space_group_name_H-M   'P 1'
#
loop_
_entity.id
_entity.type
_entity.pdbx_description
1 polymer ?
#
loop_
_entity_poly.entity_id
_entity_poly.type
_entity_poly.pdbx_seq_one_letter_code
_entity_poly.pdbx_strand_id
1 'polypeptide(L)'
;MDSAHLRLAVDAARAGAAELMSRRDHRVVSEKGPKDLVTDADLASQKAIRDLLVGAYPDYAFVGEEEGENDPPASVRAGDPDAPPCWVVDPLDGTVNFVHRLQSFAVSIG
;
A
#
# COMPACT_ATOMS: atom_id res chain seq x y z
N MET A 1 10.16 -17.05 4.09
CA MET A 1 10.35 -15.59 3.96
C MET A 1 11.63 -15.26 4.68
N ASP A 2 12.67 -14.82 3.96
CA ASP A 2 14.00 -14.56 4.53
C ASP A 2 14.04 -13.14 5.12
N SER A 3 15.02 -12.87 5.99
CA SER A 3 15.31 -11.58 6.62
C SER A 3 15.41 -10.40 5.65
N ALA A 4 15.64 -10.64 4.36
CA ALA A 4 15.68 -9.62 3.32
C ALA A 4 14.28 -9.05 2.99
N HIS A 5 13.27 -9.91 2.77
CA HIS A 5 11.90 -9.50 2.48
C HIS A 5 11.29 -8.68 3.60
N LEU A 6 11.47 -9.12 4.85
CA LEU A 6 10.96 -8.40 6.01
C LEU A 6 11.61 -7.02 6.16
N ARG A 7 12.94 -6.92 5.96
CA ARG A 7 13.63 -5.62 5.98
C ARG A 7 13.11 -4.69 4.90
N LEU A 8 12.97 -5.19 3.67
CA LEU A 8 12.42 -4.42 2.57
C LEU A 8 11.00 -3.94 2.86
N ALA A 9 10.13 -4.82 3.38
CA ALA A 9 8.77 -4.45 3.76
C ALA A 9 8.74 -3.36 4.84
N VAL A 10 9.61 -3.43 5.84
CA VAL A 10 9.75 -2.38 6.87
C VAL A 10 10.23 -1.06 6.26
N ASP A 11 11.19 -1.09 5.34
CA ASP A 11 11.70 0.12 4.69
C ASP A 11 10.64 0.74 3.76
N ALA A 12 9.88 -0.09 3.03
CA ALA A 12 8.76 0.36 2.22
C ALA A 12 7.65 0.96 3.07
N ALA A 13 7.28 0.32 4.19
CA ALA A 13 6.29 0.85 5.12
C ALA A 13 6.69 2.21 5.70
N ARG A 14 7.98 2.40 6.02
CA ARG A 14 8.52 3.69 6.47
C ARG A 14 8.45 4.76 5.39
N ALA A 15 8.73 4.41 4.13
CA ALA A 15 8.62 5.34 3.01
C ALA A 15 7.16 5.79 2.82
N GLY A 16 6.21 4.85 2.79
CA GLY A 16 4.78 5.17 2.73
C GLY A 16 4.34 6.07 3.90
N ALA A 17 4.74 5.72 5.13
CA ALA A 17 4.43 6.53 6.31
C ALA A 17 5.00 7.96 6.25
N ALA A 18 6.17 8.16 5.64
CA ALA A 18 6.73 9.50 5.44
C ALA A 18 5.87 10.35 4.48
N GLU A 19 5.33 9.74 3.42
CA GLU A 19 4.41 10.40 2.49
C GLU A 19 3.09 10.77 3.19
N LEU A 20 2.54 9.87 4.02
CA LEU A 20 1.35 10.12 4.83
C LEU A 20 1.56 11.29 5.79
N MET A 21 2.66 11.27 6.54
CA MET A 21 2.94 12.29 7.55
C MET A 21 3.22 13.67 6.95
N SER A 22 3.89 13.75 5.79
CA SER A 22 4.16 15.02 5.12
C SER A 22 2.91 15.69 4.55
N ARG A 23 1.86 14.90 4.22
CA ARG A 23 0.59 15.41 3.66
C ARG A 23 -0.53 15.55 4.68
N ARG A 24 -0.40 14.98 5.88
CA ARG A 24 -1.45 14.90 6.92
C ARG A 24 -2.26 16.19 7.11
N ASP A 25 -1.59 17.35 7.13
CA ASP A 25 -2.21 18.65 7.37
C ASP A 25 -2.77 19.34 6.13
N HIS A 26 -2.32 18.94 4.94
CA HIS A 26 -2.64 19.58 3.65
C HIS A 26 -3.26 18.64 2.61
N ARG A 27 -3.64 17.43 3.02
CA ARG A 27 -4.21 16.41 2.14
C ARG A 27 -5.45 16.89 1.40
N VAL A 28 -5.63 16.37 0.20
CA VAL A 28 -6.83 16.50 -0.62
C VAL A 28 -7.63 15.21 -0.47
N VAL A 29 -8.90 15.34 -0.07
CA VAL A 29 -9.80 14.20 0.11
C VAL A 29 -10.73 14.09 -1.09
N SER A 30 -10.88 12.86 -1.60
CA SER A 30 -11.82 12.50 -2.66
C SER A 30 -12.69 11.32 -2.22
N GLU A 31 -13.88 11.20 -2.81
CA GLU A 31 -14.77 10.04 -2.59
C GLU A 31 -14.64 9.08 -3.77
N LYS A 32 -14.23 7.84 -3.49
CA LYS A 32 -14.13 6.75 -4.48
C LYS A 32 -15.44 5.97 -4.58
N GLY A 33 -16.25 6.02 -3.52
CA GLY A 33 -17.58 5.43 -3.45
C GLY A 33 -18.36 5.91 -2.22
N PRO A 34 -19.62 5.48 -2.05
CA PRO A 34 -20.42 5.89 -0.90
C PRO A 34 -19.75 5.45 0.42
N LYS A 35 -19.25 6.42 1.20
CA LYS A 35 -18.48 6.23 2.44
C LYS A 35 -17.05 5.70 2.26
N ASP A 36 -16.54 5.72 1.05
CA ASP A 36 -15.16 5.32 0.74
C ASP A 36 -14.34 6.55 0.37
N LEU A 37 -13.44 6.93 1.28
CA LEU A 37 -12.61 8.12 1.19
C LEU A 37 -11.21 7.71 0.77
N VAL A 38 -10.65 8.41 -0.21
CA VAL A 38 -9.25 8.31 -0.60
C VAL A 38 -8.63 9.69 -0.53
N THR A 39 -7.34 9.77 -0.19
CA THR A 39 -6.61 11.04 -0.20
C THR A 39 -5.41 10.99 -1.14
N ASP A 40 -4.91 12.17 -1.50
CA ASP A 40 -3.62 12.29 -2.21
C ASP A 40 -2.45 11.67 -1.43
N ALA A 41 -2.60 11.53 -0.11
CA ALA A 41 -1.64 10.85 0.74
C ALA A 41 -1.65 9.32 0.54
N ASP A 42 -2.82 8.70 0.35
CA ASP A 42 -2.95 7.27 0.04
C ASP A 42 -2.19 6.94 -1.27
N LEU A 43 -2.45 7.73 -2.32
CA LEU A 43 -1.80 7.57 -3.63
C LEU A 43 -0.27 7.74 -3.55
N ALA A 44 0.18 8.78 -2.84
CA ALA A 44 1.61 9.04 -2.65
C ALA A 44 2.29 7.92 -1.85
N SER A 45 1.62 7.44 -0.78
CA SER A 45 2.10 6.35 0.06
C SER A 45 2.22 5.05 -0.75
N GLN A 46 1.19 4.67 -1.51
CA GLN A 46 1.24 3.49 -2.36
C GLN A 46 2.35 3.57 -3.38
N LYS A 47 2.50 4.72 -4.05
CA LYS A 47 3.55 4.90 -5.04
C LYS A 47 4.95 4.68 -4.44
N ALA A 48 5.22 5.26 -3.27
CA ALA A 48 6.50 5.11 -2.59
C ALA A 48 6.78 3.65 -2.18
N ILE A 49 5.76 2.95 -1.67
CA ILE A 49 5.85 1.53 -1.30
C ILE A 49 6.12 0.68 -2.55
N ARG A 50 5.32 0.87 -3.60
CA ARG A 50 5.41 0.12 -4.86
C ARG A 50 6.77 0.27 -5.52
N ASP A 51 7.30 1.49 -5.60
CA ASP A 51 8.60 1.76 -6.22
C ASP A 51 9.74 0.98 -5.53
N LEU A 52 9.67 0.84 -4.20
CA LEU A 52 10.64 0.07 -3.41
C LEU A 52 10.45 -1.44 -3.57
N LEU A 53 9.22 -1.94 -3.41
CA LEU A 53 8.94 -3.38 -3.44
C LEU A 53 9.18 -3.98 -4.82
N VAL A 54 8.61 -3.37 -5.86
CA VAL A 54 8.75 -3.83 -7.26
C VAL A 54 10.16 -3.53 -7.78
N GLY A 55 10.79 -2.45 -7.33
CA GLY A 55 12.19 -2.14 -7.70
C GLY A 55 13.18 -3.20 -7.21
N ALA A 56 12.96 -3.77 -6.02
CA ALA A 56 13.81 -4.82 -5.46
C ALA A 56 13.44 -6.24 -5.94
N TYR A 57 12.15 -6.49 -6.20
CA TYR A 57 11.64 -7.76 -6.71
C TYR A 57 10.72 -7.55 -7.93
N PRO A 58 11.28 -7.32 -9.13
CA PRO A 58 10.50 -7.00 -10.32
C PRO A 58 9.55 -8.11 -10.79
N ASP A 59 9.87 -9.37 -10.44
CA ASP A 59 9.07 -10.54 -10.82
C ASP A 59 7.91 -10.83 -9.84
N TYR A 60 7.81 -10.09 -8.73
CA TYR A 60 6.75 -10.29 -7.75
C TYR A 60 5.49 -9.55 -8.21
N ALA A 61 4.34 -10.17 -7.97
CA ALA A 61 3.07 -9.49 -8.13
C ALA A 61 2.90 -8.43 -7.02
N PHE A 62 2.12 -7.40 -7.32
CA PHE A 62 1.78 -6.33 -6.38
C PHE A 62 0.27 -6.13 -6.41
N VAL A 63 -0.34 -6.09 -5.24
CA VAL A 63 -1.73 -5.71 -5.04
C VAL A 63 -1.77 -4.53 -4.08
N GLY A 64 -2.36 -3.43 -4.55
CA GLY A 64 -2.60 -2.23 -3.76
C GLY A 64 -4.09 -1.94 -3.66
N GLU A 65 -4.53 -1.25 -2.61
CA GLU A 65 -5.92 -0.76 -2.51
C GLU A 65 -6.23 0.33 -3.55
N GLU A 66 -5.20 1.07 -3.96
CA GLU A 66 -5.32 2.24 -4.83
C GLU A 66 -4.80 1.99 -6.26
N GLU A 67 -5.20 2.84 -7.20
CA GLU A 67 -4.70 2.87 -8.58
C GLU A 67 -4.91 1.62 -9.48
N GLY A 68 -5.85 0.74 -9.14
CA GLY A 68 -6.34 -0.29 -10.07
C GLY A 68 -5.49 -1.56 -10.14
N GLU A 69 -4.51 -1.71 -9.25
CA GLU A 69 -3.80 -2.96 -8.96
C GLU A 69 -4.51 -3.74 -7.84
N ASN A 70 -5.85 -3.74 -7.83
CA ASN A 70 -6.65 -4.25 -6.72
C ASN A 70 -6.79 -5.78 -6.72
N ASP A 71 -6.54 -6.42 -7.87
CA ASP A 71 -6.71 -7.85 -8.06
C ASP A 71 -5.35 -8.52 -8.33
N PRO A 72 -5.01 -9.59 -7.59
CA PRO A 72 -3.82 -10.37 -7.88
C PRO A 72 -3.96 -11.10 -9.22
N PRO A 73 -2.85 -11.48 -9.87
CA PRO A 73 -2.86 -12.34 -11.05
C PRO A 73 -3.67 -13.61 -10.82
N ALA A 74 -4.33 -14.11 -11.87
CA ALA A 74 -5.22 -15.27 -11.75
C ALA A 74 -4.54 -16.52 -11.16
N SER A 75 -3.25 -16.73 -11.46
CA SER A 75 -2.43 -17.80 -10.89
C SER A 75 -2.22 -17.65 -9.39
N VAL A 76 -1.90 -16.45 -8.92
CA VAL A 76 -1.80 -16.12 -7.49
C VAL A 76 -3.13 -16.35 -6.78
N ARG A 77 -4.24 -15.87 -7.37
CA ARG A 77 -5.59 -16.04 -6.81
C ARG A 77 -6.03 -17.51 -6.76
N ALA A 78 -5.59 -18.32 -7.71
CA ALA A 78 -5.87 -19.76 -7.76
C ALA A 78 -5.00 -20.58 -6.79
N GLY A 79 -4.00 -19.97 -6.15
CA GLY A 79 -3.05 -20.67 -5.29
C GLY A 79 -2.14 -21.61 -6.08
N ASP A 80 -1.85 -21.28 -7.34
CA ASP A 80 -0.95 -22.05 -8.19
C ASP A 80 0.46 -22.10 -7.55
N PRO A 81 1.04 -23.30 -7.31
CA PRO A 81 2.38 -23.43 -6.74
C PRO A 81 3.48 -22.73 -7.54
N ASP A 82 3.27 -22.54 -8.85
CA ASP A 82 4.22 -21.89 -9.76
C ASP A 82 3.95 -20.38 -9.92
N ALA A 83 2.95 -19.84 -9.21
CA ALA A 83 2.68 -18.40 -9.22
C ALA A 83 3.82 -17.60 -8.59
N PRO A 84 4.11 -16.39 -9.10
CA PRO A 84 5.05 -15.50 -8.44
C PRO A 84 4.53 -15.12 -7.04
N PRO A 85 5.41 -14.91 -6.05
CA PRO A 85 5.01 -14.30 -4.80
C PRO A 85 4.34 -12.94 -5.03
N CYS A 86 3.42 -12.56 -4.14
CA CYS A 86 2.65 -11.33 -4.25
C CYS A 86 2.79 -10.51 -2.98
N TRP A 87 3.08 -9.22 -3.13
CA TRP A 87 2.91 -8.23 -2.07
C TRP A 87 1.46 -7.78 -2.04
N VAL A 88 0.90 -7.66 -0.84
CA VAL A 88 -0.42 -7.08 -0.62
C VAL A 88 -0.25 -5.86 0.27
N VAL A 89 -0.69 -4.71 -0.22
CA VAL A 89 -0.42 -3.41 0.41
C VAL A 89 -1.72 -2.64 0.58
N ASP A 90 -1.95 -2.20 1.81
CA ASP A 90 -2.85 -1.10 2.12
C ASP A 90 -1.97 0.10 2.54
N PRO A 91 -1.90 1.15 1.70
CA PRO A 91 -1.03 2.29 1.92
C PRO A 91 -1.51 3.21 3.05
N LEU A 92 -2.77 3.09 3.49
CA LEU A 92 -3.38 3.85 4.57
C LEU A 92 -4.60 3.10 5.17
N ASP A 93 -4.34 2.14 6.06
CA ASP A 93 -5.42 1.50 6.81
C ASP A 93 -5.98 2.53 7.80
N GLY A 94 -7.28 2.81 7.69
CA GLY A 94 -7.96 3.80 8.50
C GLY A 94 -7.99 5.20 7.88
N THR A 95 -8.21 5.33 6.57
CA THR A 95 -8.33 6.63 5.86
C THR A 95 -9.32 7.59 6.52
N VAL A 96 -10.44 7.10 7.06
CA VAL A 96 -11.39 7.92 7.85
C VAL A 96 -10.71 8.56 9.06
N ASN A 97 -9.92 7.80 9.80
CA ASN A 97 -9.19 8.30 10.97
C ASN A 97 -8.14 9.34 10.56
N PHE A 98 -7.40 9.06 9.48
CA PHE A 98 -6.43 9.99 8.91
C PHE A 98 -7.10 11.30 8.49
N VAL A 99 -8.26 11.21 7.82
CA VAL A 99 -9.07 12.37 7.43
C VAL A 99 -9.52 13.18 8.65
N HIS A 100 -9.93 12.52 9.72
CA HIS A 100 -10.33 13.22 10.94
C HIS A 100 -9.17 13.58 11.88
N ARG A 101 -7.91 13.45 11.44
CA ARG A 101 -6.70 13.76 12.22
C ARG A 101 -6.59 12.95 13.51
N LEU A 102 -7.21 11.76 13.53
CA LEU A 102 -7.01 10.78 14.59
C LEU A 102 -5.64 10.10 14.39
N GLN A 103 -5.18 9.41 15.43
CA GLN A 103 -3.84 8.79 15.46
C GLN A 103 -3.85 7.32 15.04
N SER A 104 -5.03 6.70 14.98
CA SER A 104 -5.18 5.28 14.66
C SER A 104 -5.28 5.07 13.16
N PHE A 105 -4.14 5.03 12.48
CA PHE A 105 -4.01 4.61 11.09
C PHE A 105 -2.64 3.94 10.90
N ALA A 106 -2.48 3.14 9.84
CA ALA A 106 -1.25 2.39 9.61
C ALA A 106 -0.93 2.23 8.12
N VAL A 107 0.30 1.83 7.83
CA VAL A 107 0.66 1.21 6.55
C VAL A 107 0.72 -0.30 6.78
N SER A 108 0.02 -1.08 5.97
CA SER A 108 -0.06 -2.53 6.10
C SER A 108 0.55 -3.20 4.87
N ILE A 109 1.52 -4.09 5.06
CA ILE A 109 2.22 -4.82 4.00
C ILE A 109 2.27 -6.30 4.37
N GLY A 110 1.83 -7.17 3.46
CA GLY A 110 1.80 -8.64 3.59
C GLY A 110 2.39 -9.37 2.40
#